data_AF-A0AAW6SD85-F1
#
_entry.id   AF-A0AAW6SD85-F1
#
_cell.length_a   1.000
_cell.length_b   1.000
_cell.length_c   1.000
_cell.angle_alpha   90.00
_cell.angle_beta   90.00
_cell.angle_gamma   90.00
#
_symmetry.space_group_name_H-M   'P 1'
#
loop_
_entity.id
_entity.type
_entity.pdbx_description
1 polymer ?
#
loop_
_entity_poly.entity_id
_entity_poly.type
_entity_poly.pdbx_seq_one_letter_code
_entity_poly.pdbx_strand_id
1 'polypeptide(L)'
;MKEIMFVSGQKIRICGSLATIRREEAGGRKREICPPAHELPDYIHYHLERAGVICGRLRIVRSTKFHIIKPGSVGRTSHKIIVPMSQYDAECVIEDVGALEQAYAFGIGRKRIFGFGYMNSIEVLS
;
A
#
# COMPACT_ATOMS: atom_id res chain seq x y z
N MET A 1 -10.09 20.58 -16.57
CA MET A 1 -9.32 20.26 -15.35
C MET A 1 -10.26 19.54 -14.40
N LYS A 2 -9.88 18.39 -13.83
CA LYS A 2 -10.68 17.78 -12.76
C LYS A 2 -10.06 18.22 -11.44
N GLU A 3 -10.82 18.97 -10.65
CA GLU A 3 -10.43 19.33 -9.30
C GLU A 3 -10.93 18.23 -8.36
N ILE A 4 -10.07 17.80 -7.44
CA ILE A 4 -10.44 16.87 -6.38
C ILE A 4 -10.26 17.62 -5.07
N MET A 5 -11.35 17.77 -4.32
CA MET A 5 -11.36 18.38 -2.99
C MET A 5 -11.76 17.30 -1.98
N PHE A 6 -10.91 17.08 -0.98
CA PHE A 6 -11.17 16.15 0.09
C PHE A 6 -11.83 16.85 1.26
N VAL A 7 -12.91 16.24 1.78
CA VAL A 7 -13.65 16.76 2.93
C VAL A 7 -13.83 15.63 3.95
N SER A 8 -13.65 15.93 5.23
CA SER A 8 -13.91 14.94 6.29
C SER A 8 -15.37 14.48 6.27
N GLY A 9 -15.60 13.20 6.54
CA GLY A 9 -16.90 12.53 6.44
C GLY A 9 -17.29 12.09 5.01
N GLN A 10 -16.54 12.49 3.98
CA GLN A 10 -16.83 12.13 2.60
C GLN A 10 -16.57 10.64 2.35
N LYS A 11 -17.48 9.98 1.63
CA LYS A 11 -17.27 8.61 1.16
C LYS A 11 -16.43 8.62 -0.11
N ILE A 12 -15.43 7.77 -0.15
CA ILE A 12 -14.54 7.61 -1.30
C ILE A 12 -14.27 6.14 -1.60
N ARG A 13 -13.92 5.86 -2.86
CA ARG A 13 -13.35 4.59 -3.28
C ARG A 13 -11.88 4.77 -3.63
N ILE A 14 -11.04 3.90 -3.10
CA ILE A 14 -9.59 3.90 -3.30
C ILE A 14 -9.20 2.59 -3.97
N CYS A 15 -8.59 2.67 -5.15
CA CYS A 15 -7.90 1.54 -5.76
C CYS A 15 -6.40 1.79 -5.64
N GLY A 16 -5.66 0.80 -5.15
CA GLY A 16 -4.22 0.95 -4.95
C GLY A 16 -3.51 -0.38 -4.85
N SER A 17 -2.22 -0.31 -4.59
CA SER A 17 -1.40 -1.49 -4.31
C SER A 17 -0.51 -1.25 -3.11
N LEU A 18 -0.23 -2.30 -2.35
CA LEU A 18 0.67 -2.25 -1.21
C LEU A 18 1.71 -3.36 -1.30
N ALA A 19 2.96 -3.05 -0.97
CA ALA A 19 3.94 -4.08 -0.68
C ALA A 19 3.57 -4.74 0.65
N THR A 20 3.08 -5.96 0.61
CA THR A 20 2.58 -6.71 1.77
C THR A 20 3.73 -7.38 2.48
N ILE A 21 4.51 -6.56 3.18
CA ILE A 21 5.72 -6.97 3.90
C ILE A 21 5.61 -6.59 5.37
N ARG A 22 5.76 -7.57 6.26
CA ARG A 22 5.97 -7.38 7.70
C ARG A 22 7.44 -7.57 8.05
N ARG A 23 7.94 -6.79 9.01
CA ARG A 23 9.26 -7.05 9.62
C ARG A 23 9.06 -7.90 10.85
N GLU A 24 9.80 -8.99 10.93
CA GLU A 24 9.86 -9.83 12.12
C GLU A 24 11.31 -10.02 12.56
N GLU A 25 11.51 -10.17 13.86
CA GLU A 25 12.80 -10.57 14.42
C GLU A 25 12.82 -12.08 14.56
N ALA A 26 13.63 -12.73 13.72
CA ALA A 26 13.84 -14.17 13.76
C ALA A 26 15.34 -14.42 14.01
N GLY A 27 15.66 -15.00 15.18
CA GLY A 27 17.05 -15.30 15.55
C GLY A 27 17.95 -14.06 15.61
N GLY A 28 17.45 -12.94 16.14
CA GLY A 28 18.23 -11.69 16.30
C GLY A 28 18.47 -10.91 15.01
N ARG A 29 17.88 -11.32 13.88
CA ARG A 29 17.95 -10.60 12.60
C ARG A 29 16.57 -10.15 12.14
N LYS A 30 16.46 -8.88 11.74
CA LYS A 30 15.25 -8.32 11.12
C LYS A 30 15.08 -8.93 9.72
N ARG A 31 14.01 -9.67 9.52
CA ARG A 31 13.61 -10.25 8.23
C ARG A 31 12.34 -9.60 7.72
N GLU A 32 12.26 -9.46 6.41
CA GLU A 32 11.05 -9.04 5.71
C GLU A 32 10.30 -10.30 5.27
N ILE A 33 9.08 -10.50 5.76
CA ILE A 33 8.21 -11.62 5.42
C ILE A 33 6.92 -11.14 4.76
N CYS A 34 6.31 -11.97 3.93
CA CYS A 34 4.94 -11.76 3.48
C CYS A 34 4.00 -12.23 4.59
N PRO A 35 3.04 -11.39 5.06
CA PRO A 35 1.99 -11.88 5.94
C PRO A 35 1.23 -13.05 5.30
N PRO A 36 0.73 -14.01 6.09
CA PRO A 36 -0.23 -15.01 5.64
C PRO A 36 -1.44 -14.38 4.95
N ALA A 37 -2.06 -15.11 4.02
CA ALA A 37 -3.16 -14.60 3.20
C ALA A 37 -4.35 -14.08 4.03
N HIS A 38 -4.65 -14.72 5.16
CA HIS A 38 -5.76 -14.32 6.04
C HIS A 38 -5.49 -13.02 6.81
N GLU A 39 -4.22 -12.60 6.93
CA GLU A 39 -3.83 -11.35 7.62
C GLU A 39 -3.70 -10.16 6.64
N LEU A 40 -3.81 -10.40 5.33
CA LEU A 40 -3.69 -9.35 4.32
C LEU A 40 -4.76 -8.26 4.42
N PRO A 41 -6.03 -8.57 4.71
CA PRO A 41 -7.05 -7.53 4.92
C PRO A 41 -6.64 -6.58 6.05
N ASP A 42 -6.33 -7.12 7.22
CA ASP A 42 -5.95 -6.31 8.40
C ASP A 42 -4.70 -5.48 8.15
N TYR A 43 -3.72 -6.04 7.43
CA TYR A 43 -2.53 -5.30 7.02
C TYR A 43 -2.89 -4.08 6.16
N ILE A 44 -3.80 -4.23 5.20
CA ILE A 44 -4.21 -3.14 4.31
C ILE A 44 -5.07 -2.13 5.07
N HIS A 45 -6.02 -2.59 5.89
CA HIS A 45 -6.82 -1.74 6.79
C HIS A 45 -5.92 -0.83 7.62
N TYR A 46 -4.91 -1.40 8.28
CA TYR A 46 -3.95 -0.65 9.08
C TYR A 46 -3.27 0.51 8.31
N HIS A 47 -2.88 0.29 7.05
CA HIS A 47 -2.25 1.36 6.27
C HIS A 47 -3.25 2.38 5.74
N LEU A 48 -4.51 1.98 5.49
CA LEU A 48 -5.59 2.90 5.10
C LEU A 48 -6.02 3.78 6.28
N GLU A 49 -6.15 3.22 7.48
CA GLU A 49 -6.44 4.00 8.69
C GLU A 49 -5.37 5.05 8.95
N ARG A 50 -4.09 4.68 8.81
CA ARG A 50 -2.97 5.62 8.90
C ARG A 50 -2.91 6.65 7.76
N ALA A 51 -3.63 6.40 6.68
CA ALA A 51 -3.82 7.35 5.60
C ALA A 51 -4.98 8.32 5.87
N GLY A 52 -5.57 8.31 7.06
CA GLY A 52 -6.66 9.22 7.43
C GLY A 52 -8.02 8.78 6.93
N VAL A 53 -8.23 7.49 6.65
CA VAL A 53 -9.54 6.99 6.20
C VAL A 53 -10.01 5.78 7.00
N ILE A 54 -11.30 5.73 7.31
CA ILE A 54 -11.94 4.57 7.92
C ILE A 54 -12.42 3.66 6.78
N CYS A 55 -11.81 2.49 6.64
CA CYS A 55 -12.14 1.55 5.57
C CYS A 55 -13.33 0.66 5.97
N GLY A 56 -14.47 0.83 5.30
CA GLY A 56 -15.68 0.05 5.55
C GLY A 56 -15.74 -1.25 4.75
N ARG A 57 -15.41 -1.19 3.45
CA ARG A 57 -15.36 -2.37 2.58
C ARG A 57 -13.98 -2.48 1.95
N LEU A 58 -13.38 -3.65 2.02
CA LEU A 58 -12.11 -3.96 1.39
C LEU A 58 -12.22 -5.22 0.54
N ARG A 59 -11.77 -5.14 -0.71
CA ARG A 59 -11.58 -6.28 -1.60
C ARG A 59 -10.12 -6.34 -2.04
N ILE A 60 -9.48 -7.48 -1.79
CA ILE A 60 -8.18 -7.79 -2.40
C ILE A 60 -8.45 -8.29 -3.82
N VAL A 61 -7.99 -7.52 -4.81
CA VAL A 61 -8.21 -7.82 -6.23
C VAL A 61 -7.24 -8.89 -6.71
N ARG A 62 -5.97 -8.78 -6.32
CA ARG A 62 -4.89 -9.69 -6.71
C ARG A 62 -3.75 -9.62 -5.70
N SER A 63 -3.13 -10.76 -5.44
CA SER A 63 -1.84 -10.84 -4.76
C SER A 63 -0.80 -11.47 -5.69
N THR A 64 0.40 -10.91 -5.74
CA THR A 64 1.48 -11.41 -6.59
C THR A 64 2.86 -11.09 -6.00
N LYS A 65 3.91 -11.71 -6.54
CA LYS A 65 5.30 -11.46 -6.13
C LYS A 65 6.07 -10.86 -7.29
N PHE A 66 6.64 -9.68 -7.09
CA PHE A 66 7.53 -9.05 -8.06
C PHE A 66 8.97 -9.46 -7.79
N HIS A 67 9.69 -9.81 -8.86
CA HIS A 67 11.11 -10.05 -8.84
C HIS A 67 11.82 -8.85 -9.46
N ILE A 68 12.42 -8.02 -8.62
CA ILE A 68 13.17 -6.84 -9.06
C ILE A 68 14.64 -7.22 -9.10
N ILE A 69 15.21 -7.22 -10.30
CA ILE A 69 16.62 -7.48 -10.52
C ILE A 69 17.34 -6.15 -10.55
N LYS A 70 18.14 -5.87 -9.52
CA LYS A 70 19.05 -4.73 -9.55
C LYS A 70 20.30 -5.13 -10.31
N PRO A 71 20.66 -4.44 -11.41
CA PRO A 71 21.92 -4.68 -12.07
C PRO A 71 23.05 -4.48 -11.04
N GLY A 72 23.97 -5.44 -10.98
CA GLY A 72 25.18 -5.25 -10.20
C GLY A 72 25.96 -4.08 -10.79
N SER A 73 26.63 -3.30 -9.94
CA SER A 73 27.72 -2.45 -10.43
C SER A 73 28.79 -3.34 -11.08
N VAL A 74 29.53 -2.79 -12.05
CA VAL A 74 30.56 -3.50 -12.84
C VAL A 74 31.38 -4.44 -11.95
N GLY A 75 31.29 -5.76 -12.19
CA GLY A 75 31.99 -6.80 -11.44
C GLY A 75 31.25 -7.43 -10.26
N ARG A 76 30.02 -7.03 -9.92
CA ARG A 76 29.19 -7.66 -8.86
C ARG A 76 28.03 -8.48 -9.43
N THR A 77 27.67 -9.55 -8.74
CA THR A 77 26.48 -10.36 -9.02
C THR A 77 25.21 -9.53 -8.82
N SER A 78 24.26 -9.68 -9.75
CA SER A 78 22.96 -9.00 -9.69
C SER A 78 22.22 -9.33 -8.39
N HIS A 79 21.64 -8.33 -7.74
CA HIS A 79 20.85 -8.53 -6.53
C HIS A 79 19.38 -8.67 -6.86
N LYS A 80 18.76 -9.77 -6.43
CA LYS A 80 17.32 -10.02 -6.58
C LYS A 80 16.58 -9.56 -5.33
N ILE A 81 15.58 -8.70 -5.51
CA ILE A 81 14.64 -8.30 -4.47
C ILE A 81 13.28 -8.93 -4.81
N ILE A 82 12.69 -9.63 -3.84
CA ILE A 82 11.34 -10.18 -3.97
C ILE A 82 10.40 -9.30 -3.17
N VAL A 83 9.37 -8.75 -3.82
CA VAL A 83 8.35 -7.93 -3.16
C VAL A 83 6.98 -8.58 -3.35
N PRO A 84 6.39 -9.18 -2.30
CA PRO A 84 4.97 -9.50 -2.31
C PRO A 84 4.15 -8.21 -2.36
N MET A 85 3.12 -8.20 -3.20
CA MET A 85 2.25 -7.06 -3.42
C MET A 85 0.80 -7.54 -3.44
N SER A 86 -0.08 -6.77 -2.81
CA SER A 86 -1.53 -6.94 -2.92
C SER A 86 -2.16 -5.67 -3.50
N GLN A 87 -2.94 -5.85 -4.55
CA GLN A 87 -3.80 -4.83 -5.13
C GLN A 87 -5.15 -4.88 -4.43
N TYR A 88 -5.67 -3.70 -4.09
CA TYR A 88 -6.90 -3.57 -3.35
C TYR A 88 -7.85 -2.55 -4.00
N ASP A 89 -9.11 -2.72 -3.65
CA ASP A 89 -10.24 -1.86 -3.95
C ASP A 89 -11.00 -1.68 -2.64
N ALA A 90 -11.06 -0.45 -2.15
CA ALA A 90 -11.58 -0.12 -0.82
C ALA A 90 -12.59 1.02 -0.90
N GLU A 91 -13.69 0.90 -0.16
CA GLU A 91 -14.63 1.98 0.10
C GLU A 91 -14.38 2.49 1.52
N CYS A 92 -14.11 3.78 1.66
CA CYS A 92 -13.68 4.40 2.90
C CYS A 92 -14.43 5.71 3.17
N VAL A 93 -14.41 6.14 4.42
CA VAL A 93 -14.83 7.47 4.85
C VAL A 93 -13.59 8.27 5.22
N ILE A 94 -13.45 9.49 4.70
CA ILE A 94 -12.35 10.38 5.07
C ILE A 94 -12.52 10.81 6.52
N GLU A 95 -11.51 10.56 7.35
CA GLU A 95 -11.46 11.01 8.74
C GLU A 95 -10.54 12.22 8.86
N ASP A 96 -9.31 12.11 8.35
CA ASP A 96 -8.27 13.14 8.34
C ASP A 96 -7.85 13.48 6.91
N VAL A 97 -8.24 14.68 6.47
CA VAL A 97 -7.93 15.21 5.13
C VAL A 97 -6.42 15.38 4.93
N GLY A 98 -5.70 15.90 5.94
CA GLY A 98 -4.27 16.16 5.81
C GLY A 98 -3.46 14.87 5.70
N ALA A 99 -3.82 13.85 6.49
CA ALA A 99 -3.21 12.53 6.38
C ALA A 99 -3.50 11.89 5.01
N LEU A 100 -4.72 12.05 4.48
CA LEU A 100 -5.09 11.52 3.16
C LEU A 100 -4.33 12.23 2.04
N GLU A 101 -4.18 13.54 2.09
CA GLU A 101 -3.39 14.30 1.10
C GLU A 101 -1.93 13.86 1.09
N GLN A 102 -1.32 13.68 2.27
CA GLN A 102 0.04 13.15 2.39
C GLN A 102 0.15 11.73 1.83
N ALA A 103 -0.83 10.87 2.15
CA ALA A 103 -0.88 9.50 1.66
C ALA A 103 -1.09 9.43 0.15
N TYR A 104 -1.90 10.33 -0.42
CA TYR A 104 -2.14 10.43 -1.85
C TYR A 104 -0.89 10.91 -2.60
N ALA A 105 -0.22 11.94 -2.09
CA ALA A 105 0.98 12.51 -2.72
C ALA A 105 2.19 11.58 -2.62
N PHE A 106 2.40 10.96 -1.46
CA PHE A 106 3.63 10.21 -1.18
C PHE A 106 3.45 8.69 -1.16
N GLY A 107 2.21 8.18 -1.21
CA GLY A 107 1.91 6.76 -1.05
C GLY A 107 2.05 6.25 0.39
N ILE A 108 1.49 5.07 0.64
CA ILE A 108 1.42 4.38 1.94
C ILE A 108 2.33 3.15 1.99
N GLY A 109 2.69 2.71 3.20
CA GLY A 109 3.45 1.47 3.40
C GLY A 109 4.90 1.51 2.89
N ARG A 110 5.41 0.33 2.47
CA ARG A 110 6.83 0.11 2.15
C ARG A 110 7.07 -0.01 0.64
N LYS A 111 8.35 0.10 0.26
CA LYS A 111 8.84 -0.15 -1.11
C LYS A 111 8.25 0.79 -2.17
N ARG A 112 7.87 2.01 -1.75
CA ARG A 112 7.34 3.10 -2.61
C ARG A 112 8.23 3.46 -3.80
N ILE A 113 9.55 3.40 -3.62
CA ILE A 113 10.52 3.60 -4.71
C ILE A 113 10.36 2.60 -5.89
N PHE A 114 9.69 1.46 -5.67
CA PHE A 114 9.40 0.47 -6.71
C PHE A 114 7.95 0.54 -7.24
N GLY A 115 7.20 1.60 -6.90
CA GLY A 115 5.82 1.77 -7.36
C GLY A 115 4.75 1.13 -6.48
N PHE A 116 5.11 0.58 -5.30
CA PHE A 116 4.14 0.01 -4.37
C PHE A 116 3.69 1.03 -3.33
N GLY A 117 2.42 1.01 -2.93
CA GLY A 117 1.90 1.93 -1.92
C GLY A 117 1.18 3.14 -2.49
N TYR A 118 1.17 3.32 -3.80
CA TYR A 118 0.44 4.41 -4.42
C TYR A 118 -1.06 4.11 -4.51
N MET A 119 -1.87 5.16 -4.32
CA MET A 119 -3.30 5.15 -4.56
C MET A 119 -3.53 5.45 -6.04
N ASN A 120 -3.66 4.40 -6.85
CA ASN A 120 -3.79 4.49 -8.29
C ASN A 120 -5.03 5.29 -8.73
N SER A 121 -6.12 5.20 -7.97
CA SER A 121 -7.31 6.04 -8.17
C SER A 121 -8.00 6.33 -6.84
N ILE A 122 -8.58 7.52 -6.77
CA ILE A 122 -9.51 7.95 -5.72
C ILE A 122 -10.73 8.54 -6.39
N GLU A 123 -11.90 8.06 -6.00
CA GLU A 123 -13.20 8.50 -6.51
C GLU A 123 -14.11 8.88 -5.36
N VAL A 124 -14.80 10.01 -5.47
CA VAL A 124 -15.84 10.40 -4.50
C VAL A 124 -17.09 9.59 -4.78
N LEU A 125 -17.64 8.97 -3.73
CA LEU A 125 -18.90 8.23 -3.79
C LEU A 125 -20.03 9.18 -3.38
N SER A 126 -20.98 9.38 -4.28
CA SER A 126 -22.21 10.16 -4.07
C SER A 126 -23.22 9.42 -3.18
#